data_AF-A0A3M1LB77-F1
#
_entry.id   AF-A0A3M1LB77-F1
#
_cell.length_a   1.000
_cell.length_b   1.000
_cell.length_c   1.000
_cell.angle_alpha   90.00
_cell.angle_beta   90.00
_cell.angle_gamma   90.00
#
_symmetry.space_group_name_H-M   'P 1'
#
loop_
_entity.id
_entity.type
_entity.pdbx_description
1 polymer ?
#
loop_
_entity_poly.entity_id
_entity_poly.type
_entity_poly.pdbx_seq_one_letter_code
_entity_poly.pdbx_strand_id
1 'polypeptide(L)'
;TFKKIYSPAANTFIVRANGGIWFGQALTNITPTIGSGVFISTSTGAYLSTAGVWTDKSDRNAKENFEPVDPQAVLEQVAQLPISTWNYKAEDDAIRHMGPTAQDFYAAFGLGADDKHIAPLDSNGVALAAIQGLYRRVQALEAENRALREENADQQAQIDALRRENAELRAQIEEIQAQLAELSGSSGSKGAARPAQSGLLPGFGTLLVGLGLVWAWRRGNGADPSRG
;
A
#
# COMPACT_ATOMS: atom_id res chain seq x y z
N THR A 1 -49.87 -33.79 4.50
CA THR A 1 -49.78 -35.11 3.84
C THR A 1 -48.63 -35.10 2.85
N PHE A 2 -47.54 -35.83 3.09
CA PHE A 2 -46.44 -35.97 2.11
C PHE A 2 -46.92 -36.83 0.94
N LYS A 3 -47.50 -36.21 -0.09
CA LYS A 3 -48.06 -36.98 -1.23
C LYS A 3 -47.00 -37.51 -2.20
N LYS A 4 -45.72 -37.13 -2.09
CA LYS A 4 -44.69 -37.40 -3.10
C LYS A 4 -43.26 -37.50 -2.52
N ILE A 5 -43.02 -38.51 -1.69
CA ILE A 5 -41.68 -39.01 -1.41
C ILE A 5 -41.44 -40.17 -2.37
N TYR A 6 -40.34 -40.15 -3.13
CA TYR A 6 -39.99 -41.23 -4.05
C TYR A 6 -38.47 -41.42 -4.08
N SER A 7 -38.04 -42.68 -4.19
CA SER A 7 -36.63 -43.07 -4.28
C SER A 7 -36.41 -43.70 -5.65
N PRO A 8 -35.87 -42.96 -6.65
CA PRO A 8 -35.69 -43.49 -8.00
C PRO A 8 -34.58 -44.54 -8.12
N ALA A 9 -33.68 -44.63 -7.14
CA ALA A 9 -32.53 -45.53 -7.15
C ALA A 9 -32.05 -45.87 -5.73
N ALA A 10 -31.20 -46.90 -5.59
CA ALA A 10 -30.58 -47.26 -4.31
C ALA A 10 -29.88 -46.05 -3.67
N ASN A 11 -30.10 -45.85 -2.37
CA ASN A 11 -29.54 -44.75 -1.58
C ASN A 11 -29.94 -43.33 -2.04
N THR A 12 -31.10 -43.16 -2.68
CA THR A 12 -31.61 -41.83 -3.07
C THR A 12 -32.90 -41.45 -2.33
N PHE A 13 -33.08 -40.17 -2.09
CA PHE A 13 -34.30 -39.60 -1.52
C PHE A 13 -34.68 -38.33 -2.30
N ILE A 14 -35.81 -38.36 -3.00
CA ILE A 14 -36.36 -37.20 -3.69
C ILE A 14 -37.67 -36.78 -3.02
N VAL A 15 -37.73 -35.52 -2.62
CA VAL A 15 -38.90 -34.91 -1.99
C VAL A 15 -39.43 -33.77 -2.85
N ARG A 16 -40.73 -33.75 -3.11
CA ARG A 16 -41.42 -32.54 -3.60
C ARG A 16 -42.04 -31.79 -2.43
N ALA A 17 -41.36 -30.73 -1.98
CA ALA A 17 -41.78 -29.88 -0.88
C ALA A 17 -41.98 -28.42 -1.33
N ASN A 18 -43.07 -28.14 -2.04
CA ASN A 18 -43.36 -26.78 -2.54
C ASN A 18 -43.47 -25.73 -1.42
N GLY A 19 -43.80 -26.16 -0.20
CA GLY A 19 -43.84 -25.30 0.99
C GLY A 19 -42.48 -25.13 1.69
N GLY A 20 -41.40 -25.68 1.13
CA GLY A 20 -40.06 -25.64 1.69
C GLY A 20 -39.70 -26.84 2.57
N ILE A 21 -38.43 -26.88 2.96
CA ILE A 21 -37.81 -27.89 3.81
C ILE A 21 -37.18 -27.19 5.01
N TRP A 22 -37.36 -27.73 6.21
CA TRP A 22 -36.68 -27.25 7.41
C TRP A 22 -35.69 -28.31 7.92
N PHE A 23 -34.47 -27.90 8.24
CA PHE A 23 -33.43 -28.75 8.83
C PHE A 23 -32.95 -28.18 10.16
N GLY A 24 -32.83 -28.99 11.20
CA GLY A 24 -32.25 -28.51 12.45
C GLY A 24 -32.60 -29.33 13.66
N GLN A 25 -32.10 -28.88 14.80
CA GLN A 25 -32.46 -29.44 16.10
C GLN A 25 -33.72 -28.74 16.61
N ALA A 26 -34.77 -29.51 16.92
CA ALA A 26 -35.95 -28.99 17.58
C ALA A 26 -35.69 -28.97 19.10
N LEU A 27 -35.40 -27.78 19.65
CA LEU A 27 -35.36 -27.59 21.10
C LEU A 27 -36.81 -27.42 21.60
N THR A 28 -37.41 -28.50 22.10
CA THR A 28 -38.81 -28.62 22.62
C THR A 28 -39.94 -28.49 21.58
N ASN A 29 -41.21 -28.62 22.02
CA ASN A 29 -42.48 -28.79 21.28
C ASN A 29 -42.87 -27.65 20.29
N ILE A 30 -41.90 -26.96 19.69
CA ILE A 30 -42.14 -25.93 18.68
C ILE A 30 -42.13 -26.60 17.32
N THR A 31 -43.24 -26.49 16.59
CA THR A 31 -43.28 -26.82 15.17
C THR A 31 -42.46 -25.77 14.42
N PRO A 32 -41.34 -26.14 13.79
CA PRO A 32 -40.55 -25.18 13.05
C PRO A 32 -41.38 -24.57 11.91
N THR A 33 -41.29 -23.26 11.75
CA THR A 33 -41.94 -22.54 10.65
C THR A 33 -40.92 -22.24 9.57
N ILE A 34 -41.40 -22.21 8.32
CA ILE A 34 -40.60 -21.79 7.17
C ILE A 34 -41.07 -20.37 6.84
N GLY A 35 -40.12 -19.43 6.82
CA GLY A 35 -40.41 -18.03 6.50
C GLY A 35 -40.89 -17.84 5.05
N SER A 36 -41.63 -16.76 4.80
CA SER A 36 -42.01 -16.38 3.43
C SER A 36 -40.75 -16.18 2.57
N GLY A 37 -40.76 -16.70 1.34
CA GLY A 37 -39.62 -16.61 0.42
C GLY A 37 -38.43 -17.51 0.76
N VAL A 38 -38.58 -18.44 1.71
CA VAL A 38 -37.55 -19.41 2.09
C VAL A 38 -37.90 -20.79 1.55
N PHE A 39 -36.95 -21.44 0.88
CA PHE A 39 -37.10 -22.81 0.40
C PHE A 39 -36.42 -23.82 1.34
N ILE A 40 -35.19 -23.55 1.79
CA ILE A 40 -34.54 -24.33 2.85
C ILE A 40 -34.33 -23.41 4.06
N SER A 41 -34.90 -23.77 5.19
CA SER A 41 -34.73 -23.05 6.46
C SER A 41 -33.94 -23.93 7.44
N THR A 42 -33.06 -23.32 8.25
CA THR A 42 -32.27 -24.06 9.24
C THR A 42 -32.50 -23.57 10.67
N SER A 43 -32.30 -24.43 11.67
CA SER A 43 -32.35 -24.01 13.09
C SER A 43 -31.26 -23.02 13.48
N THR A 44 -30.19 -22.89 12.69
CA THR A 44 -29.12 -21.89 12.92
C THR A 44 -29.53 -20.50 12.45
N GLY A 45 -30.58 -20.38 11.64
CA GLY A 45 -31.08 -19.16 11.03
C GLY A 45 -30.50 -18.84 9.64
N ALA A 46 -29.57 -19.66 9.14
CA ALA A 46 -29.18 -19.62 7.72
C ALA A 46 -30.30 -20.20 6.84
N TYR A 47 -30.43 -19.73 5.61
CA TYR A 47 -31.50 -20.18 4.72
C TYR A 47 -31.15 -20.09 3.23
N LEU A 48 -31.82 -20.91 2.42
CA LEU A 48 -31.86 -20.81 0.96
C LEU A 48 -33.19 -20.15 0.57
N SER A 49 -33.13 -19.04 -0.15
CA SER A 49 -34.34 -18.38 -0.67
C SER A 49 -35.03 -19.24 -1.74
N THR A 50 -36.30 -18.96 -2.02
CA THR A 50 -37.03 -19.58 -3.15
C THR A 50 -36.42 -19.25 -4.51
N ALA A 51 -35.62 -18.19 -4.60
CA ALA A 51 -34.86 -17.81 -5.80
C ALA A 51 -33.47 -18.46 -5.89
N GLY A 52 -33.05 -19.24 -4.89
CA GLY A 52 -31.78 -19.98 -4.91
C GLY A 52 -30.58 -19.27 -4.29
N VAL A 53 -30.79 -18.22 -3.49
CA VAL A 53 -29.71 -17.51 -2.79
C VAL A 53 -29.51 -18.10 -1.39
N TRP A 54 -28.30 -18.56 -1.08
CA TRP A 54 -27.92 -18.92 0.28
C TRP A 54 -27.61 -17.66 1.09
N THR A 55 -28.16 -17.58 2.29
CA THR A 55 -27.98 -16.45 3.21
C THR A 55 -27.53 -16.98 4.57
N ASP A 56 -26.35 -16.54 5.01
CA ASP A 56 -25.83 -16.82 6.34
C ASP A 56 -26.48 -15.93 7.40
N LYS A 57 -26.68 -16.45 8.62
CA LYS A 57 -27.10 -15.63 9.76
C LYS A 57 -25.91 -14.79 10.23
N SER A 58 -26.01 -13.47 10.08
CA SER A 58 -24.93 -12.53 10.42
C SER A 58 -25.42 -11.32 11.25
N ASP A 59 -26.39 -11.53 12.14
CA ASP A 59 -26.85 -10.51 13.08
C ASP A 59 -25.78 -10.21 14.14
N ARG A 60 -25.54 -8.93 14.43
CA ARG A 60 -24.63 -8.48 15.49
C ARG A 60 -25.03 -9.02 16.86
N ASN A 61 -26.33 -9.09 17.14
CA ASN A 61 -26.83 -9.60 18.43
C ASN A 61 -26.67 -11.12 18.58
N ALA A 62 -26.35 -11.82 17.49
CA ALA A 62 -26.05 -13.25 17.49
C ALA A 62 -24.54 -13.54 17.59
N LYS A 63 -23.72 -12.50 17.76
CA LYS A 63 -22.26 -12.57 17.81
C LYS A 63 -21.75 -11.85 19.06
N GLU A 64 -20.63 -12.33 19.57
CA GLU A 64 -19.97 -11.80 20.76
C GLU A 64 -18.45 -11.87 20.56
N ASN A 65 -17.67 -11.33 21.51
CA ASN A 65 -16.20 -11.32 21.47
C ASN A 65 -15.63 -10.64 20.22
N PHE A 66 -16.15 -9.46 19.89
CA PHE A 66 -15.66 -8.68 18.77
C PHE A 66 -14.26 -8.13 19.05
N GLU A 67 -13.30 -8.53 18.22
CA GLU A 67 -11.95 -7.96 18.21
C GLU A 67 -11.71 -7.24 16.87
N PRO A 68 -11.16 -6.01 16.88
CA PRO A 68 -10.81 -5.34 15.65
C PRO A 68 -9.61 -6.04 14.99
N VAL A 69 -9.63 -6.14 13.67
CA VAL A 69 -8.50 -6.62 12.87
C VAL A 69 -7.68 -5.44 12.36
N ASP A 70 -6.38 -5.64 12.14
CA ASP A 70 -5.54 -4.69 11.40
C ASP A 70 -5.63 -4.99 9.90
N PRO A 71 -6.26 -4.12 9.09
CA PRO A 71 -6.40 -4.32 7.65
C PRO A 71 -5.06 -4.39 6.90
N GLN A 72 -4.01 -3.75 7.42
CA GLN A 72 -2.69 -3.76 6.77
C GLN A 72 -2.02 -5.13 6.96
N ALA A 73 -2.04 -5.68 8.17
CA ALA A 73 -1.56 -7.03 8.45
C ALA A 73 -2.35 -8.08 7.64
N VAL A 74 -3.67 -7.95 7.54
CA VAL A 74 -4.50 -8.86 6.74
C VAL A 74 -4.15 -8.76 5.25
N LEU A 75 -3.97 -7.55 4.71
CA LEU A 75 -3.52 -7.38 3.32
C LEU A 75 -2.18 -8.07 3.07
N GLU A 76 -1.23 -7.95 3.98
CA GLU A 76 0.10 -8.57 3.86
C GLU A 76 0.04 -10.10 3.89
N GLN A 77 -0.81 -10.67 4.74
CA GLN A 77 -1.08 -12.11 4.76
C GLN A 77 -1.76 -12.58 3.47
N VAL A 78 -2.78 -11.85 2.99
CA VAL A 78 -3.46 -12.17 1.71
C VAL A 78 -2.48 -12.10 0.54
N ALA A 79 -1.56 -11.12 0.53
CA ALA A 79 -0.55 -10.99 -0.53
C ALA A 79 0.44 -12.18 -0.57
N GLN A 80 0.61 -12.88 0.55
CA GLN A 80 1.46 -14.07 0.65
C GLN A 80 0.68 -15.39 0.50
N LEU A 81 -0.65 -15.33 0.51
CA LEU A 81 -1.50 -16.51 0.49
C LEU A 81 -1.41 -17.22 -0.87
N PRO A 82 -1.07 -18.52 -0.92
CA PRO A 82 -1.06 -19.27 -2.17
C PRO A 82 -2.46 -19.34 -2.78
N ILE A 83 -2.60 -18.81 -4.00
CA ILE A 83 -3.81 -18.95 -4.81
C ILE A 83 -3.50 -19.82 -6.01
N SER A 84 -4.27 -20.89 -6.17
CA SER A 84 -4.14 -21.83 -7.29
C SER A 84 -5.49 -22.06 -7.95
N THR A 85 -5.47 -22.57 -9.19
CA THR A 85 -6.67 -23.20 -9.76
C THR A 85 -6.63 -24.69 -9.51
N TRP A 86 -7.79 -25.29 -9.27
CA TRP A 86 -7.91 -26.72 -8.96
C TRP A 86 -9.28 -27.25 -9.40
N ASN A 87 -9.44 -28.56 -9.44
CA ASN A 87 -10.72 -29.25 -9.63
C ASN A 87 -10.91 -30.24 -8.47
N TYR A 88 -12.15 -30.56 -8.11
CA TYR A 88 -12.36 -31.67 -7.20
C TYR A 88 -12.04 -33.00 -7.89
N LYS A 89 -11.53 -33.98 -7.15
CA LYS A 89 -11.23 -35.32 -7.69
C LYS A 89 -12.45 -36.04 -8.28
N ALA A 90 -13.65 -35.64 -7.86
CA ALA A 90 -14.92 -36.20 -8.32
C ALA A 90 -15.54 -35.39 -9.48
N GLU A 91 -14.89 -34.33 -9.93
CA GLU A 91 -15.30 -33.52 -11.07
C GLU A 91 -14.51 -33.87 -12.32
N ASP A 92 -15.07 -33.51 -13.47
CA ASP A 92 -14.35 -33.53 -14.74
C ASP A 92 -13.15 -32.57 -14.71
N ASP A 93 -12.03 -32.96 -15.33
CA ASP A 93 -10.78 -32.18 -15.33
C ASP A 93 -10.92 -30.79 -15.99
N ALA A 94 -11.92 -30.60 -16.85
CA ALA A 94 -12.20 -29.31 -17.47
C ALA A 94 -12.86 -28.29 -16.52
N ILE A 95 -13.45 -28.73 -15.41
CA ILE A 95 -14.06 -27.84 -14.42
C ILE A 95 -12.96 -27.23 -13.56
N ARG A 96 -12.83 -25.91 -13.51
CA ARG A 96 -11.79 -25.22 -12.73
C ARG A 96 -12.38 -24.28 -11.70
N HIS A 97 -11.92 -24.43 -10.47
CA HIS A 97 -12.11 -23.52 -9.35
C HIS A 97 -10.83 -22.72 -9.10
N MET A 98 -10.94 -21.66 -8.32
CA MET A 98 -9.80 -20.82 -7.93
C MET A 98 -9.93 -20.44 -6.47
N GLY A 99 -8.84 -20.53 -5.73
CA GLY A 99 -8.77 -20.11 -4.34
C GLY A 99 -7.61 -20.75 -3.60
N PRO A 100 -7.42 -20.39 -2.32
CA PRO A 100 -6.48 -21.08 -1.45
C PRO A 100 -7.00 -22.48 -1.09
N THR A 101 -6.12 -23.33 -0.60
CA THR A 101 -6.55 -24.52 0.14
C THR A 101 -7.01 -24.10 1.55
N ALA A 102 -7.83 -24.95 2.19
CA ALA A 102 -8.28 -24.69 3.56
C ALA A 102 -7.12 -24.66 4.56
N GLN A 103 -6.10 -25.49 4.34
CA GLN A 103 -4.92 -25.57 5.18
C GLN A 103 -4.10 -24.28 5.13
N ASP A 104 -3.85 -23.76 3.92
CA ASP A 104 -3.11 -22.51 3.75
C ASP A 104 -3.90 -21.32 4.33
N PHE A 105 -5.22 -21.29 4.11
CA PHE A 105 -6.10 -20.26 4.67
C PHE A 105 -6.12 -20.30 6.20
N TYR A 106 -6.28 -21.49 6.78
CA TYR A 106 -6.28 -21.66 8.23
C TYR A 106 -4.91 -21.34 8.85
N ALA A 107 -3.82 -21.72 8.21
CA ALA A 107 -2.47 -21.38 8.66
C ALA A 107 -2.22 -19.86 8.65
N ALA A 108 -2.78 -19.13 7.68
CA ALA A 108 -2.66 -17.68 7.58
C ALA A 108 -3.54 -16.92 8.59
N PHE A 109 -4.80 -17.34 8.77
CA PHE A 109 -5.81 -16.54 9.49
C PHE A 109 -6.38 -17.20 10.75
N GLY A 110 -6.24 -18.51 10.93
CA GLY A 110 -6.80 -19.25 12.06
C GLY A 110 -8.33 -19.22 12.13
N LEU A 111 -9.01 -18.95 11.02
CA LEU A 111 -10.47 -18.83 10.96
C LEU A 111 -11.12 -20.15 10.55
N GLY A 112 -12.29 -20.44 11.14
CA GLY A 112 -13.05 -21.67 10.92
C GLY A 112 -12.86 -22.70 12.03
N ALA A 113 -13.59 -23.81 11.94
CA ALA A 113 -13.55 -24.87 12.94
C ALA A 113 -12.34 -25.81 12.80
N ASP A 114 -11.77 -25.91 11.60
CA ASP A 114 -10.63 -26.78 11.27
C ASP A 114 -9.88 -26.28 10.01
N ASP A 115 -8.82 -26.98 9.63
CA ASP A 115 -7.96 -26.69 8.48
C ASP A 115 -8.42 -27.35 7.17
N LYS A 116 -9.65 -27.84 7.10
CA LYS A 116 -10.21 -28.59 5.94
C LYS A 116 -11.42 -27.93 5.32
N HIS A 117 -11.97 -26.91 5.96
CA HIS A 117 -13.13 -26.19 5.47
C HIS A 117 -12.89 -24.68 5.50
N ILE A 118 -13.31 -24.00 4.43
CA ILE A 118 -13.37 -22.54 4.40
C ILE A 118 -14.84 -22.15 4.33
N ALA A 119 -15.33 -21.43 5.33
CA ALA A 119 -16.66 -20.83 5.23
C ALA A 119 -16.59 -19.63 4.27
N PRO A 120 -17.54 -19.48 3.32
CA PRO A 120 -17.60 -18.28 2.48
C PRO A 120 -17.65 -16.97 3.28
N LEU A 121 -18.26 -17.00 4.46
CA LEU A 121 -18.29 -15.89 5.41
C LEU A 121 -16.87 -15.44 5.80
N ASP A 122 -15.98 -16.37 6.10
CA ASP A 122 -14.61 -16.09 6.57
C ASP A 122 -13.74 -15.57 5.42
N SER A 123 -13.78 -16.24 4.26
CA SER A 123 -13.03 -15.79 3.08
C SER A 123 -13.46 -14.40 2.61
N ASN A 124 -14.76 -14.09 2.67
CA ASN A 124 -15.29 -12.77 2.34
C ASN A 124 -14.87 -11.72 3.37
N GLY A 125 -14.86 -12.05 4.65
CA GLY A 125 -14.38 -11.17 5.72
C GLY A 125 -12.91 -10.79 5.54
N VAL A 126 -12.06 -11.77 5.26
CA VAL A 126 -10.63 -11.57 4.94
C VAL A 126 -10.46 -10.69 3.71
N ALA A 127 -11.22 -10.95 2.63
CA ALA A 127 -11.15 -10.16 1.41
C ALA A 127 -11.54 -8.69 1.66
N LEU A 128 -12.61 -8.42 2.42
CA LEU A 128 -13.04 -7.06 2.76
C LEU A 128 -11.99 -6.32 3.60
N ALA A 129 -11.40 -6.99 4.60
CA ALA A 129 -10.33 -6.40 5.41
C ALA A 129 -9.08 -6.09 4.55
N ALA A 130 -8.66 -7.01 3.67
CA ALA A 130 -7.56 -6.77 2.75
C ALA A 130 -7.83 -5.58 1.80
N ILE A 131 -9.05 -5.45 1.28
CA ILE A 131 -9.45 -4.31 0.43
C ILE A 131 -9.35 -2.99 1.22
N GLN A 132 -9.76 -2.96 2.49
CA GLN A 132 -9.58 -1.78 3.34
C GLN A 132 -8.10 -1.44 3.56
N GLY A 133 -7.25 -2.45 3.79
CA GLY A 133 -5.80 -2.27 3.88
C GLY A 133 -5.23 -1.68 2.59
N LEU A 134 -5.63 -2.24 1.44
CA LEU A 134 -5.17 -1.79 0.13
C LEU A 134 -5.58 -0.33 -0.12
N TYR A 135 -6.82 0.03 0.19
CA TYR A 135 -7.30 1.40 0.06
C TYR A 135 -6.48 2.40 0.88
N ARG A 136 -6.14 2.06 2.13
CA ARG A 136 -5.27 2.90 2.97
C ARG A 136 -3.88 3.07 2.37
N ARG A 137 -3.29 1.99 1.84
CA ARG A 137 -1.98 2.04 1.18
C ARG A 137 -2.00 2.91 -0.08
N VAL A 138 -3.07 2.85 -0.88
CA VAL A 138 -3.25 3.71 -2.06
C VAL A 138 -3.32 5.18 -1.63
N GLN A 139 -4.12 5.52 -0.62
CA GLN A 139 -4.22 6.89 -0.12
C GLN A 139 -2.87 7.44 0.39
N ALA A 140 -2.10 6.61 1.10
CA ALA A 140 -0.77 6.98 1.57
C ALA A 140 0.18 7.28 0.41
N LEU A 141 0.20 6.41 -0.59
CA LEU A 141 1.03 6.59 -1.80
C LEU A 141 0.61 7.81 -2.61
N GLU A 142 -0.69 8.11 -2.72
CA GLU A 142 -1.18 9.32 -3.40
C GLU A 142 -0.77 10.60 -2.67
N ALA A 143 -0.78 10.58 -1.33
CA ALA A 143 -0.32 11.70 -0.52
C ALA A 143 1.19 11.94 -0.67
N GLU A 144 1.99 10.87 -0.59
CA GLU A 144 3.44 10.93 -0.80
C GLU A 144 3.77 11.42 -2.21
N ASN A 145 3.09 10.90 -3.24
CA ASN A 145 3.32 11.30 -4.62
C ASN A 145 3.00 12.79 -4.85
N ARG A 146 1.95 13.30 -4.20
CA ARG A 146 1.64 14.74 -4.24
C ARG A 146 2.74 15.58 -3.58
N ALA A 147 3.18 15.19 -2.38
CA ALA A 147 4.25 15.91 -1.69
C ALA A 147 5.55 15.92 -2.50
N LEU A 148 5.94 14.79 -3.08
CA LEU A 148 7.11 14.70 -3.95
C LEU A 148 6.98 15.56 -5.22
N ARG A 149 5.77 15.71 -5.78
CA ARG A 149 5.53 16.60 -6.93
C ARG A 149 5.67 18.07 -6.55
N GLU A 150 5.19 18.45 -5.37
CA GLU A 150 5.35 19.81 -4.84
C GLU A 150 6.83 20.13 -4.60
N GLU A 151 7.56 19.23 -3.95
CA GLU A 151 9.01 19.40 -3.72
C GLU A 151 9.79 19.51 -5.04
N ASN A 152 9.49 18.66 -6.03
CA ASN A 152 10.14 18.73 -7.34
C ASN A 152 9.86 20.07 -8.05
N ALA A 153 8.64 20.61 -7.92
CA ALA A 153 8.30 21.91 -8.49
C ALA A 153 9.09 23.05 -7.81
N ASP A 154 9.22 23.01 -6.49
CA ASP A 154 9.99 23.99 -5.73
C ASP A 154 11.49 23.92 -6.06
N GLN A 155 12.05 22.71 -6.14
CA GLN A 155 13.44 22.51 -6.56
C GLN A 155 13.69 23.03 -7.98
N GLN A 156 12.75 22.79 -8.91
CA GLN A 156 12.85 23.31 -10.27
C GLN A 156 12.83 24.85 -10.29
N ALA A 157 11.97 25.48 -9.48
CA ALA A 157 11.93 26.93 -9.34
C ALA A 157 13.24 27.50 -8.77
N GLN A 158 13.85 26.84 -7.78
CA GLN A 158 15.15 27.21 -7.23
C GLN A 158 16.28 27.08 -8.26
N ILE A 159 16.29 25.98 -9.04
CA ILE A 159 17.25 25.78 -10.14
C ILE A 159 17.14 26.91 -11.15
N ASP A 160 15.92 27.30 -11.52
CA ASP A 160 15.71 28.38 -12.48
C ASP A 160 16.09 29.75 -11.93
N ALA A 161 15.86 30.00 -10.64
CA ALA A 161 16.33 31.22 -9.97
C ALA A 161 17.86 31.31 -9.94
N LEU A 162 18.53 30.24 -9.52
CA LEU A 162 20.00 30.16 -9.49
C LEU A 162 20.61 30.29 -10.89
N ARG A 163 19.95 29.76 -11.92
CA ARG A 163 20.38 29.95 -13.32
C ARG A 163 20.31 31.40 -13.76
N ARG A 164 19.28 32.15 -13.34
CA ARG A 164 19.17 33.59 -13.61
C ARG A 164 20.26 34.37 -12.89
N GLU A 165 20.45 34.12 -11.60
CA GLU A 165 21.50 34.77 -10.81
C GLU A 165 22.90 34.50 -11.41
N ASN A 166 23.18 33.26 -11.82
CA ASN A 166 24.43 32.93 -12.50
C ASN A 166 24.59 33.67 -13.84
N ALA A 167 23.52 33.87 -14.60
CA ALA A 167 23.57 34.63 -15.85
C ALA A 167 23.85 36.11 -15.59
N GLU A 168 23.22 36.69 -14.56
CA GLU A 168 23.43 38.08 -14.13
C GLU A 168 24.86 38.30 -13.63
N LEU A 169 25.37 37.42 -12.78
CA LEU A 169 26.75 37.49 -12.29
C LEU A 169 27.77 37.37 -13.43
N ARG A 170 27.52 36.51 -14.43
CA ARG A 170 28.39 36.41 -15.62
C ARG A 170 28.40 37.72 -16.40
N ALA A 171 27.24 38.33 -16.62
CA ALA A 171 27.15 39.62 -17.30
C ALA A 171 27.90 40.74 -16.53
N GLN A 172 27.79 40.78 -15.19
CA GLN A 172 28.54 41.73 -14.36
C GLN A 172 30.06 41.51 -14.46
N ILE A 173 30.51 40.25 -14.49
CA ILE A 173 31.94 39.93 -14.67
C ILE A 173 32.43 40.45 -16.02
N GLU A 174 31.67 40.23 -17.10
CA GLU A 174 32.01 40.72 -18.44
C GLU A 174 32.08 42.26 -18.48
N GLU A 175 31.14 42.94 -17.83
CA GLU A 175 31.14 44.41 -17.74
C GLU A 175 32.36 44.94 -16.97
N ILE A 176 32.67 44.38 -15.80
CA ILE A 176 33.85 44.78 -15.01
C ILE A 176 35.14 44.54 -15.80
N GLN A 177 35.24 43.42 -16.52
CA GLN A 177 36.38 43.14 -17.38
C GLN A 177 36.52 44.17 -18.50
N ALA A 178 35.42 44.62 -19.11
CA ALA A 178 35.44 45.68 -20.11
C ALA A 178 35.88 47.03 -19.53
N GLN A 179 35.36 47.43 -18.36
CA GLN A 179 35.74 48.67 -17.67
C GLN A 179 37.24 48.67 -17.30
N LEU A 180 37.78 47.54 -16.83
CA LEU A 180 39.20 47.38 -16.54
C LEU A 180 40.07 47.53 -17.79
N ALA A 181 39.64 46.97 -18.92
CA ALA A 181 40.36 47.11 -20.18
C ALA A 181 40.43 48.59 -20.61
N GLU A 182 39.33 49.32 -20.51
CA GLU A 182 39.28 50.76 -20.84
C GLU A 182 40.17 51.62 -19.91
N LEU A 183 40.14 51.37 -18.61
CA LEU A 183 41.00 52.06 -17.63
C LEU A 183 42.49 51.77 -17.85
N SER A 184 42.84 50.54 -18.21
CA SER A 184 44.22 50.16 -18.53
C SER A 184 44.72 50.81 -19.83
N GLY A 185 43.86 50.96 -20.85
CA GLY A 185 44.16 51.69 -22.08
C GLY A 185 44.28 53.21 -21.87
N SER A 186 43.46 53.79 -20.99
CA SER A 186 43.51 55.21 -20.60
C SER A 186 44.79 55.58 -19.83
N SER A 187 45.26 54.69 -18.93
CA SER A 187 46.54 54.89 -18.23
C SER A 187 47.76 54.79 -19.15
N GLY A 188 47.65 54.11 -20.30
CA GLY A 188 48.68 54.10 -21.35
C GLY A 188 48.75 55.37 -22.21
N SER A 189 47.76 56.26 -22.12
CA SER A 189 47.61 57.45 -22.99
C SER A 189 48.09 58.76 -22.35
N LYS A 190 48.29 58.83 -21.03
CA LYS A 190 48.78 60.02 -20.31
C LYS A 190 50.23 59.91 -19.79
N GLY A 191 51.12 59.27 -20.54
CA GLY A 191 52.52 59.12 -20.16
C GLY A 191 53.50 59.13 -21.33
N ALA A 192 53.71 60.30 -21.96
CA ALA A 192 54.89 60.53 -22.80
C ALA A 192 55.56 61.88 -22.47
N ALA A 193 56.42 61.85 -21.45
CA ALA A 193 57.68 62.60 -21.26
C ALA A 193 58.05 62.48 -19.76
N ARG A 194 59.21 62.03 -19.28
CA ARG A 194 60.57 61.78 -19.79
C ARG A 194 61.29 60.87 -18.75
N PRO A 195 62.53 60.37 -19.00
CA PRO A 195 63.13 59.28 -18.23
C PRO A 195 63.87 59.73 -16.94
N ALA A 196 64.22 58.71 -16.14
CA ALA A 196 65.18 58.67 -15.03
C ALA A 196 64.63 58.97 -13.62
N GLN A 197 64.58 57.97 -12.74
CA GLN A 197 65.68 57.58 -11.86
C GLN A 197 65.27 56.45 -10.91
N SER A 198 66.24 55.59 -10.64
CA SER A 198 66.30 54.56 -9.62
C SER A 198 65.87 55.02 -8.22
N GLY A 199 65.16 54.16 -7.48
CA GLY A 199 64.91 54.34 -6.05
C GLY A 199 64.34 53.08 -5.41
N LEU A 200 64.99 52.60 -4.36
CA LEU A 200 64.72 51.37 -3.63
C LEU A 200 63.37 51.37 -2.87
N LEU A 201 62.84 50.15 -2.63
CA LEU A 201 61.89 49.70 -1.58
C LEU A 201 62.19 50.35 -0.19
N PRO A 202 61.30 50.40 0.85
CA PRO A 202 60.37 49.32 1.28
C PRO A 202 59.06 49.69 2.06
N GLY A 203 58.20 48.69 2.33
CA GLY A 203 57.19 48.65 3.42
C GLY A 203 55.94 49.52 3.19
N PHE A 204 54.74 49.31 3.73
CA PHE A 204 54.07 48.50 4.76
C PHE A 204 52.56 48.69 4.42
N GLY A 205 51.56 47.86 4.66
CA GLY A 205 51.36 46.60 5.38
C GLY A 205 49.85 46.33 5.44
N THR A 206 49.49 45.05 5.71
CA THR A 206 48.34 44.57 6.53
C THR A 206 46.91 45.02 6.16
N LEU A 207 45.91 44.15 5.94
CA LEU A 207 45.35 43.15 6.85
C LEU A 207 44.36 42.23 6.09
N LEU A 208 44.44 40.91 6.26
CA LEU A 208 43.31 40.00 6.05
C LEU A 208 43.12 39.15 7.32
N VAL A 209 42.01 39.42 8.01
CA VAL A 209 41.39 38.63 9.08
C VAL A 209 40.52 37.57 8.39
N GLY A 210 40.75 36.25 8.59
CA GLY A 210 39.98 35.36 9.49
C GLY A 210 38.50 35.22 9.07
N LEU A 211 37.83 34.08 8.87
CA LEU A 211 37.94 32.66 9.25
C LEU A 211 37.19 31.88 8.15
N GLY A 212 37.61 30.70 7.68
CA GLY A 212 37.53 29.42 8.38
C GLY A 212 36.23 28.70 8.01
N LEU A 213 36.30 27.60 7.24
CA LEU A 213 35.34 26.49 7.34
C LEU A 213 35.95 25.20 6.78
N VAL A 214 35.80 24.17 7.60
CA VAL A 214 36.32 22.81 7.53
C VAL A 214 35.41 21.96 6.65
N TRP A 215 35.97 21.20 5.70
CA TRP A 215 35.35 19.93 5.27
C TRP A 215 36.34 18.99 4.58
N ALA A 216 36.92 18.07 5.35
CA ALA A 216 37.56 16.87 4.81
C ALA A 216 37.50 15.75 5.85
N TRP A 217 36.35 15.07 5.92
CA TRP A 217 36.24 13.78 6.61
C TRP A 217 35.51 12.79 5.72
N ARG A 218 36.27 12.02 4.92
CA ARG A 218 35.85 10.69 4.45
C ARG A 218 37.01 9.88 3.88
N ARG A 219 37.62 9.03 4.71
CA ARG A 219 37.80 7.58 4.47
C ARG A 219 38.75 6.98 5.51
N GLY A 220 38.30 5.91 6.16
CA GLY A 220 39.18 4.90 6.72
C GLY A 220 38.70 4.29 8.04
N ASN A 221 38.07 3.11 7.94
CA ASN A 221 37.96 2.06 8.97
C ASN A 221 36.98 2.37 10.12
N GLY A 222 36.03 1.52 10.51
CA GLY A 222 36.03 0.06 10.58
C GLY A 222 35.78 -0.32 12.04
N ALA A 223 34.89 -1.31 12.26
CA ALA A 223 34.60 -2.05 13.50
C ALA A 223 33.26 -1.73 14.23
N ASP A 224 32.34 -2.69 14.07
CA ASP A 224 31.41 -3.19 15.08
C ASP A 224 32.20 -3.82 16.25
N PRO A 225 31.84 -3.54 17.52
CA PRO A 225 31.24 -4.60 18.34
C PRO A 225 30.26 -4.07 19.41
N SER A 226 29.03 -4.59 19.46
CA SER A 226 28.30 -4.69 20.75
C SER A 226 27.34 -5.88 20.81
N ARG A 227 27.85 -6.96 21.43
CA ARG A 227 27.09 -7.82 22.34
C ARG A 227 27.21 -7.24 23.75
N GLY A 228 26.08 -7.15 24.45
CA GLY A 228 25.94 -6.82 25.86
C GLY A 228 24.50 -7.03 26.26
#